data_AF-A0A2D4SIP0-F1
#
_entry.id   AF-A0A2D4SIP0-F1
#
_cell.length_a   1.000
_cell.length_b   1.000
_cell.length_c   1.000
_cell.angle_alpha   90.00
_cell.angle_beta   90.00
_cell.angle_gamma   90.00
#
_symmetry.space_group_name_H-M   'P 1'
#
loop_
_entity.id
_entity.type
_entity.pdbx_description
1 polymer ?
#
loop_
_entity_poly.entity_id
_entity_poly.type
_entity_poly.pdbx_seq_one_letter_code
_entity_poly.pdbx_strand_id
1 'polypeptide(L)'
;MQKTIQSTMKKLYEWCQSLATDAKAKWALAGISFIESSFFPVPPDVILAPMVLADKSRAWFYAFICTLASVLGAILGYIIGRYLFELIGTPILETYSAQSAFEKFTRFYTDWGFWIVIISAISFVPFKVATIASGVVAMEPIGFLAACIIGRAIRFYGVTAALMVNIRLWLFQPLRRGIMISLGSLGVLAAVFGFEYLIGLAPCPLCLNQRIAFYLAVPLGLLAALTGSKKPSLSTISFMILTLIFLANSAYGGYHAGIEWGYWHGPASCAVNAMEVTNIEELILSLENGAPPSCSEAPWRLFGLSLAGYNMLASLGLALLAGFPILYRRKETI
;
A
#
# COMPACT_ATOMS: atom_id res chain seq x y z
N MET A 1 -17.18 -33.66 13.54
CA MET A 1 -16.62 -32.75 12.51
C MET A 1 -15.67 -31.70 13.10
N GLN A 2 -16.10 -30.85 14.05
CA GLN A 2 -15.24 -29.83 14.69
C GLN A 2 -13.96 -30.37 15.36
N LYS A 3 -14.05 -31.48 16.11
CA LYS A 3 -12.88 -32.10 16.77
C LYS A 3 -11.84 -32.65 15.80
N THR A 4 -12.28 -33.18 14.65
CA THR A 4 -11.40 -33.71 13.60
C THR A 4 -10.67 -32.59 12.86
N ILE A 5 -11.37 -31.48 12.57
CA ILE A 5 -10.75 -30.28 11.96
C ILE A 5 -9.70 -29.68 12.91
N GLN A 6 -10.01 -29.58 14.21
CA GLN A 6 -9.07 -29.09 15.22
C GLN A 6 -7.83 -29.98 15.34
N SER A 7 -7.97 -31.32 15.27
CA SER A 7 -6.82 -32.23 15.38
C SER A 7 -5.93 -32.21 14.13
N THR A 8 -6.52 -32.10 12.94
CA THR A 8 -5.77 -31.98 11.67
C THR A 8 -5.04 -30.64 11.60
N MET A 9 -5.68 -29.54 11.99
CA MET A 9 -5.02 -28.22 12.05
C MET A 9 -3.87 -28.19 13.06
N LYS A 10 -4.06 -28.84 14.22
CA LYS A 10 -3.01 -28.93 15.25
C LYS A 10 -1.81 -29.75 14.75
N LYS A 11 -2.04 -30.89 14.08
CA LYS A 11 -0.97 -31.68 13.47
C LYS A 11 -0.23 -30.95 12.36
N LEU A 12 -0.96 -30.22 11.51
CA LEU A 12 -0.36 -29.40 10.46
C LEU A 12 0.48 -28.26 11.07
N TYR A 13 -0.03 -27.61 12.11
CA TYR A 13 0.70 -26.60 12.87
C TYR A 13 1.98 -27.17 13.50
N GLU A 14 1.89 -28.32 14.18
CA GLU A 14 3.03 -29.00 14.80
C GLU A 14 4.06 -29.46 13.77
N TRP A 15 3.63 -29.91 12.58
CA TRP A 15 4.51 -30.26 11.46
C TRP A 15 5.19 -29.03 10.84
N CYS A 16 4.45 -27.95 10.60
CA CYS A 16 5.04 -26.68 10.18
C CYS A 16 6.01 -26.12 11.22
N GLN A 17 5.68 -26.28 12.51
CA GLN A 17 6.52 -25.86 13.62
C GLN A 17 7.79 -26.71 13.73
N SER A 18 7.72 -28.03 13.47
CA SER A 18 8.89 -28.90 13.46
C SER A 18 9.81 -28.59 12.28
N LEU A 19 9.25 -28.31 11.10
CA LEU A 19 10.01 -27.83 9.93
C LEU A 19 10.64 -26.45 10.16
N ALA A 20 9.99 -25.56 10.92
CA ALA A 20 10.49 -24.22 11.23
C ALA A 20 11.58 -24.20 12.31
N THR A 21 11.57 -25.18 13.23
CA THR A 21 12.50 -25.27 14.36
C THR A 21 13.75 -26.10 14.05
N ASP A 22 13.74 -26.87 12.95
CA ASP A 22 14.91 -27.60 12.48
C ASP A 22 16.05 -26.63 12.12
N ALA A 23 17.29 -27.00 12.44
CA ALA A 23 18.48 -26.19 12.13
C ALA A 23 18.61 -25.92 10.63
N LYS A 24 18.06 -26.82 9.79
CA LYS A 24 18.03 -26.71 8.33
C LYS A 24 17.06 -25.65 7.81
N ALA A 25 16.06 -25.25 8.60
CA ALA A 25 15.04 -24.29 8.19
C ALA A 25 15.64 -22.93 7.77
N LYS A 26 16.67 -22.48 8.50
CA LYS A 26 17.38 -21.22 8.23
C LYS A 26 18.11 -21.25 6.88
N TRP A 27 18.67 -22.42 6.53
CA TRP A 27 19.35 -22.62 5.25
C TRP A 27 18.36 -22.72 4.09
N ALA A 28 17.22 -23.38 4.30
CA ALA A 28 16.13 -23.40 3.31
C ALA A 28 15.58 -21.98 3.06
N LEU A 29 15.38 -21.20 4.13
CA LEU A 29 14.96 -19.79 4.06
C LEU A 29 15.96 -18.96 3.25
N ALA A 30 17.25 -19.06 3.56
CA ALA A 30 18.31 -18.36 2.83
C ALA A 30 18.35 -18.78 1.35
N GLY A 31 18.34 -20.09 1.08
CA GLY A 31 18.39 -20.63 -0.28
C GLY A 31 17.21 -20.18 -1.13
N ILE A 32 15.99 -20.24 -0.60
CA ILE A 32 14.79 -19.81 -1.33
C ILE A 32 14.78 -18.30 -1.55
N SER A 33 15.18 -17.52 -0.55
CA SER A 33 15.28 -16.07 -0.69
C SER A 33 16.34 -15.64 -1.72
N PHE A 34 17.47 -16.34 -1.79
CA PHE A 34 18.51 -16.15 -2.80
C PHE A 34 18.00 -16.49 -4.21
N ILE A 35 17.38 -17.66 -4.35
CA ILE A 35 16.89 -18.17 -5.63
C ILE A 35 15.75 -17.29 -6.19
N GLU A 36 14.86 -16.80 -5.32
CA GLU A 36 13.75 -15.91 -5.71
C GLU A 36 14.24 -14.60 -6.31
N SER A 37 15.25 -13.99 -5.68
CA SER A 37 15.89 -12.79 -6.21
C SER A 37 16.66 -13.03 -7.50
N SER A 38 17.13 -14.25 -7.73
CA SER A 38 18.03 -14.56 -8.85
C SER A 38 17.27 -14.95 -10.12
N PHE A 39 16.42 -15.98 -10.07
CA PHE A 39 15.78 -16.53 -11.29
C PHE A 39 14.46 -17.30 -11.08
N PHE A 40 14.25 -18.05 -9.99
CA PHE A 40 13.09 -18.97 -9.87
C PHE A 40 11.92 -18.38 -9.06
N PRO A 41 10.64 -18.61 -9.40
CA PRO A 41 9.49 -17.96 -8.74
C PRO A 41 9.01 -18.73 -7.49
N VAL A 42 9.72 -18.61 -6.37
CA VAL A 42 9.21 -19.12 -5.07
C VAL A 42 9.27 -17.99 -4.03
N PRO A 43 8.13 -17.45 -3.55
CA PRO A 43 8.15 -16.35 -2.60
C PRO A 43 8.76 -16.79 -1.25
N PRO A 44 9.83 -16.13 -0.76
CA PRO A 44 10.43 -16.44 0.55
C PRO A 44 9.47 -16.23 1.72
N ASP A 45 8.44 -15.39 1.53
CA ASP A 45 7.38 -15.13 2.51
C ASP A 45 6.65 -16.41 2.95
N VAL A 46 6.55 -17.42 2.07
CA VAL A 46 5.89 -18.72 2.35
C VAL A 46 6.59 -19.47 3.50
N ILE A 47 7.90 -19.27 3.67
CA ILE A 47 8.69 -19.92 4.73
C ILE A 47 8.96 -18.95 5.87
N LEU A 48 9.21 -17.67 5.57
CA LEU A 48 9.43 -16.65 6.58
C LEU A 48 8.23 -16.56 7.54
N ALA A 49 7.00 -16.57 7.02
CA ALA A 49 5.80 -16.41 7.84
C ALA A 49 5.61 -17.50 8.91
N PRO A 50 5.59 -18.81 8.56
CA PRO A 50 5.48 -19.86 9.58
C PRO A 50 6.66 -19.87 10.55
N MET A 51 7.88 -19.55 10.12
CA MET A 51 9.04 -19.48 11.01
C MET A 51 8.91 -18.34 12.05
N VAL A 52 8.47 -17.15 11.62
CA VAL A 52 8.22 -16.01 12.51
C VAL A 52 7.10 -16.31 13.50
N LEU A 53 6.03 -16.98 13.06
CA LEU A 53 4.92 -17.36 13.94
C LEU A 53 5.27 -18.48 14.91
N ALA A 54 6.17 -19.40 14.52
CA ALA A 54 6.66 -20.49 15.35
C ALA A 54 7.62 -20.00 16.45
N ASP A 55 8.52 -19.06 16.13
CA ASP A 55 9.48 -18.48 17.08
C ASP A 55 9.63 -16.96 16.87
N LYS A 56 8.79 -16.21 17.59
CA LYS A 56 8.81 -14.74 17.57
C LYS A 56 10.08 -14.13 18.16
N SER A 57 10.84 -14.86 18.98
CA SER A 57 12.07 -14.33 19.61
C SER A 57 13.19 -14.13 18.59
N ARG A 58 13.21 -14.94 17.53
CA ARG A 58 14.23 -14.91 16.46
C ARG A 58 13.73 -14.29 15.16
N ALA A 59 12.51 -13.77 15.14
CA ALA A 59 11.88 -13.35 13.90
C ALA A 59 12.63 -12.22 13.16
N TRP A 60 13.21 -11.25 13.89
CA TRP A 60 14.08 -10.24 13.26
C TRP A 60 15.36 -10.81 12.66
N PHE A 61 15.88 -11.90 13.24
CA PHE A 61 17.03 -12.61 12.69
C PHE A 61 16.66 -13.37 11.41
N TYR A 62 15.44 -13.92 11.31
CA TYR A 62 14.95 -14.51 10.05
C TYR A 62 14.81 -13.45 8.95
N ALA A 63 14.30 -12.26 9.27
CA ALA A 63 14.23 -11.14 8.33
C ALA A 63 15.63 -10.71 7.84
N PHE A 64 16.62 -10.70 8.73
CA PHE A 64 18.02 -10.43 8.38
C PHE A 64 18.58 -11.48 7.41
N ILE A 65 18.37 -12.77 7.67
CA ILE A 65 18.80 -13.85 6.78
C ILE A 65 18.18 -13.68 5.38
N CYS A 66 16.87 -13.44 5.30
CA CYS A 66 16.19 -13.19 4.03
C CYS A 66 16.79 -11.99 3.31
N THR A 67 16.98 -10.87 4.00
CA THR A 67 17.52 -9.65 3.40
C THR A 67 18.91 -9.91 2.81
N LEU A 68 19.80 -10.54 3.57
CA LEU A 68 21.16 -10.84 3.13
C LEU A 68 21.16 -11.80 1.93
N ALA A 69 20.45 -12.92 2.04
CA ALA A 69 20.39 -13.92 0.97
C ALA A 69 19.74 -13.36 -0.30
N SER A 70 18.69 -12.55 -0.14
CA SER A 70 17.98 -11.87 -1.23
C SER A 70 18.87 -10.87 -1.95
N VAL A 71 19.70 -10.10 -1.23
CA VAL A 71 20.66 -9.15 -1.82
C VAL A 71 21.77 -9.91 -2.56
N LEU A 72 22.30 -10.99 -1.99
CA LEU A 72 23.27 -11.85 -2.69
C LEU A 72 22.68 -12.45 -3.98
N GLY A 73 21.41 -12.86 -3.94
CA GLY A 73 20.69 -13.32 -5.12
C GLY A 73 20.46 -12.20 -6.15
N ALA A 74 20.22 -10.98 -5.70
CA ALA A 74 20.09 -9.81 -6.58
C ALA A 74 21.39 -9.50 -7.32
N ILE A 75 22.53 -9.63 -6.63
CA ILE A 75 23.86 -9.50 -7.24
C ILE A 75 24.04 -10.57 -8.32
N LEU A 76 23.65 -11.82 -8.05
CA LEU A 76 23.67 -12.87 -9.07
C LEU A 76 22.74 -12.53 -10.25
N GLY A 77 21.52 -12.05 -10.00
CA GLY A 77 20.59 -11.60 -11.03
C GLY A 77 21.15 -10.48 -11.91
N TYR A 78 21.82 -9.49 -11.31
CA TYR A 78 22.52 -8.42 -12.02
C TYR A 78 23.64 -8.98 -12.91
N ILE A 79 24.45 -9.88 -12.37
CA ILE A 79 25.52 -10.55 -13.12
C ILE A 79 24.94 -11.33 -14.30
N ILE A 80 23.87 -12.11 -14.08
CA ILE A 80 23.16 -12.83 -15.13
C ILE A 80 22.69 -11.87 -16.21
N GLY A 81 22.04 -10.77 -15.85
CA GLY A 81 21.57 -9.76 -16.81
C GLY A 81 22.70 -9.16 -17.64
N ARG A 82 23.84 -8.82 -17.00
CA ARG A 82 24.99 -8.21 -17.68
C ARG A 82 25.62 -9.15 -18.70
N TYR A 83 25.88 -10.40 -18.32
CA TYR A 83 26.51 -11.38 -19.21
C TYR A 83 25.54 -11.92 -20.25
N LEU A 84 24.30 -12.25 -19.88
CA LEU A 84 23.31 -12.80 -20.82
C LEU A 84 22.98 -11.78 -21.92
N PHE A 85 22.96 -10.49 -21.60
CA PHE A 85 22.74 -9.44 -22.59
C PHE A 85 23.88 -9.35 -23.61
N GLU A 86 25.13 -9.49 -23.18
CA GLU A 86 26.28 -9.50 -24.10
C GLU A 86 26.31 -10.74 -24.99
N LEU A 87 25.91 -11.91 -24.47
CA LEU A 87 25.89 -13.16 -25.24
C LEU A 87 24.68 -13.30 -26.18
N ILE A 88 23.49 -12.86 -25.75
CA ILE A 88 22.21 -13.17 -26.42
C ILE A 88 21.40 -11.90 -26.71
N GLY A 89 21.53 -10.86 -25.89
CA GLY A 89 20.77 -9.63 -26.04
C GLY A 89 21.17 -8.80 -27.26
N THR A 90 22.48 -8.61 -27.49
CA THR A 90 22.97 -7.81 -28.62
C THR A 90 22.61 -8.41 -29.98
N PRO A 91 22.74 -9.73 -30.24
CA PRO A 91 22.32 -10.30 -31.53
C PRO A 91 20.80 -10.23 -31.75
N ILE A 92 20.00 -10.34 -30.67
CA ILE A 92 18.54 -10.20 -30.76
C ILE A 92 18.17 -8.77 -31.14
N LEU A 93 18.76 -7.76 -30.50
CA LEU A 93 18.46 -6.35 -30.80
C LEU A 93 18.77 -6.00 -32.25
N GLU A 94 19.85 -6.54 -32.80
CA GLU A 94 20.23 -6.38 -34.21
C GLU A 94 19.25 -7.08 -35.15
N THR A 95 18.86 -8.33 -34.83
CA THR A 95 17.93 -9.12 -35.64
C THR A 95 16.55 -8.47 -35.76
N TYR A 96 16.08 -7.82 -34.68
CA TYR A 96 14.77 -7.19 -34.62
C TYR A 96 14.78 -5.66 -34.87
N SER A 97 15.94 -5.07 -35.19
CA SER A 97 16.10 -3.62 -35.36
C SER A 97 15.55 -2.78 -34.19
N ALA A 98 15.70 -3.30 -32.96
CA ALA A 98 15.06 -2.78 -31.76
C ALA A 98 15.94 -1.80 -30.95
N GLN A 99 17.01 -1.26 -31.55
CA GLN A 99 17.99 -0.40 -30.87
C GLN A 99 17.34 0.86 -30.29
N SER A 100 16.44 1.50 -31.04
CA SER A 100 15.74 2.71 -30.58
C SER A 100 14.84 2.46 -29.37
N ALA A 101 14.23 1.27 -29.26
CA ALA A 101 13.45 0.87 -28.10
C ALA A 101 14.34 0.60 -26.88
N PHE A 102 15.50 -0.05 -27.11
CA PHE A 102 16.48 -0.31 -26.08
C PHE A 102 17.11 0.98 -25.52
N GLU A 103 17.38 1.97 -26.37
CA GLU A 103 17.87 3.29 -25.93
C GLU A 103 16.85 4.01 -25.03
N LYS A 104 15.55 4.00 -25.39
CA LYS A 104 14.49 4.56 -24.56
C LYS A 104 14.43 3.85 -23.19
N PHE A 105 14.50 2.53 -23.20
CA PHE A 105 14.53 1.72 -21.98
C PHE A 105 15.74 2.04 -21.10
N THR A 106 16.92 2.18 -21.71
CA THR A 106 18.16 2.54 -21.02
C THR A 106 18.06 3.93 -20.40
N ARG A 107 17.58 4.93 -21.14
CA ARG A 107 17.35 6.29 -20.60
C ARG A 107 16.38 6.29 -19.42
N PHE A 108 15.29 5.54 -19.52
CA PHE A 108 14.35 5.37 -18.40
C PHE A 108 15.02 4.79 -17.16
N TYR A 109 15.93 3.83 -17.32
CA TYR A 109 16.74 3.30 -16.22
C TYR A 109 17.81 4.27 -15.71
N THR A 110 18.39 5.12 -16.55
CA THR A 110 19.31 6.17 -16.11
C THR A 110 18.61 7.14 -15.17
N ASP A 111 17.37 7.54 -15.51
CA ASP A 111 16.62 8.52 -14.74
C ASP A 111 15.96 7.92 -13.49
N TRP A 112 15.42 6.69 -13.59
CA TRP A 112 14.57 6.09 -12.57
C TRP A 112 15.09 4.77 -11.99
N GLY A 113 16.22 4.25 -12.44
CA GLY A 113 16.72 2.90 -12.12
C GLY A 113 16.74 2.58 -10.63
N PHE A 114 17.22 3.52 -9.80
CA PHE A 114 17.23 3.38 -8.34
C PHE A 114 15.83 3.16 -7.77
N TRP A 115 14.85 3.98 -8.18
CA TRP A 115 13.46 3.89 -7.72
C TRP A 115 12.75 2.65 -8.25
N ILE A 116 13.02 2.25 -9.50
CA ILE A 116 12.48 1.02 -10.09
C ILE A 116 12.88 -0.20 -9.26
N VAL A 117 14.14 -0.28 -8.85
CA VAL A 117 14.66 -1.38 -8.03
C VAL A 117 14.01 -1.37 -6.64
N ILE A 118 13.86 -0.21 -5.99
CA ILE A 118 13.17 -0.12 -4.69
C ILE A 118 11.69 -0.55 -4.81
N ILE A 119 10.97 -0.01 -5.78
CA ILE A 119 9.54 -0.28 -5.97
C ILE A 119 9.33 -1.76 -6.25
N SER A 120 10.13 -2.35 -7.15
CA SER A 120 10.06 -3.79 -7.43
C SER A 120 10.45 -4.67 -6.25
N ALA A 121 11.37 -4.22 -5.39
CA ALA A 121 11.79 -4.96 -4.19
C ALA A 121 10.69 -5.04 -3.12
N ILE A 122 9.85 -4.01 -3.03
CA ILE A 122 8.80 -3.87 -2.01
C ILE A 122 7.44 -4.38 -2.53
N SER A 123 7.15 -4.19 -3.81
CA SER A 123 5.84 -4.43 -4.40
C SER A 123 5.54 -5.90 -4.71
N PHE A 124 4.38 -6.16 -5.33
CA PHE A 124 4.00 -7.46 -5.89
C PHE A 124 4.66 -7.74 -7.25
N VAL A 125 5.32 -6.73 -7.83
CA VAL A 125 6.07 -6.86 -9.08
C VAL A 125 7.26 -7.81 -8.85
N PRO A 126 7.56 -8.75 -9.77
CA PRO A 126 8.67 -9.68 -9.61
C PRO A 126 10.02 -8.95 -9.54
N PHE A 127 10.64 -8.91 -8.35
CA PHE A 127 11.91 -8.21 -8.12
C PHE A 127 13.03 -8.66 -9.04
N LYS A 128 13.11 -9.96 -9.35
CA LYS A 128 14.11 -10.52 -10.27
C LYS A 128 14.13 -9.85 -11.65
N VAL A 129 12.97 -9.40 -12.14
CA VAL A 129 12.88 -8.71 -13.44
C VAL A 129 13.67 -7.41 -13.37
N ALA A 130 13.54 -6.64 -12.29
CA ALA A 130 14.33 -5.44 -12.08
C ALA A 130 15.82 -5.76 -11.90
N THR A 131 16.18 -6.82 -11.17
CA THR A 131 17.61 -7.17 -10.98
C THR A 131 18.31 -7.55 -12.29
N ILE A 132 17.66 -8.35 -13.13
CA ILE A 132 18.20 -8.76 -14.43
C ILE A 132 18.23 -7.55 -15.36
N ALA A 133 17.17 -6.75 -15.39
CA ALA A 133 17.11 -5.52 -16.18
C ALA A 133 18.20 -4.52 -15.80
N SER A 134 18.47 -4.32 -14.51
CA SER A 134 19.57 -3.49 -14.02
C SER A 134 20.94 -3.99 -14.53
N GLY A 135 21.13 -5.31 -14.61
CA GLY A 135 22.32 -5.91 -15.22
C GLY A 135 22.41 -5.67 -16.73
N VAL A 136 21.29 -5.84 -17.44
CA VAL A 136 21.16 -5.62 -18.89
C VAL A 136 21.57 -4.20 -19.28
N VAL A 137 21.14 -3.19 -18.52
CA VAL A 137 21.47 -1.77 -18.78
C VAL A 137 22.78 -1.30 -18.13
N ALA A 138 23.53 -2.20 -17.49
CA ALA A 138 24.76 -1.89 -16.77
C ALA A 138 24.60 -0.74 -15.75
N MET A 139 23.54 -0.81 -14.94
CA MET A 139 23.26 0.17 -13.89
C MET A 139 24.43 0.27 -12.90
N GLU A 140 24.71 1.48 -12.40
CA GLU A 140 25.77 1.74 -11.43
C GLU A 140 25.65 0.80 -10.20
N PRO A 141 26.67 -0.04 -9.90
CA PRO A 141 26.53 -1.13 -8.92
C PRO A 141 26.24 -0.68 -7.49
N ILE A 142 26.75 0.47 -7.05
CA ILE A 142 26.56 0.95 -5.67
C ILE A 142 25.10 1.38 -5.49
N GLY A 143 24.56 2.17 -6.42
CA GLY A 143 23.14 2.57 -6.43
C GLY A 143 22.21 1.37 -6.53
N PHE A 144 22.53 0.39 -7.38
CA PHE A 144 21.79 -0.86 -7.47
C PHE A 144 21.78 -1.62 -6.13
N LEU A 145 22.96 -1.81 -5.52
CA LEU A 145 23.09 -2.53 -4.26
C LEU A 145 22.36 -1.82 -3.11
N ALA A 146 22.50 -0.50 -3.02
CA ALA A 146 21.80 0.32 -2.04
C ALA A 146 20.27 0.20 -2.19
N ALA A 147 19.75 0.29 -3.41
CA ALA A 147 18.33 0.10 -3.69
C ALA A 147 17.84 -1.30 -3.28
N CYS A 148 18.62 -2.35 -3.58
CA CYS A 148 18.31 -3.72 -3.17
C CYS A 148 18.24 -3.86 -1.64
N ILE A 149 19.24 -3.35 -0.92
CA ILE A 149 19.29 -3.42 0.55
C ILE A 149 18.09 -2.70 1.15
N ILE A 150 17.82 -1.47 0.71
CA ILE A 150 16.69 -0.66 1.21
C ILE A 150 15.37 -1.36 0.95
N GLY A 151 15.12 -1.75 -0.29
CA GLY A 151 13.85 -2.37 -0.69
C GLY A 151 13.61 -3.72 -0.02
N ARG A 152 14.64 -4.57 0.07
CA ARG A 152 14.54 -5.90 0.71
C ARG A 152 14.42 -5.80 2.23
N ALA A 153 15.12 -4.85 2.86
CA ALA A 153 14.94 -4.58 4.27
C ALA A 153 13.50 -4.14 4.55
N ILE A 154 12.96 -3.17 3.78
CA ILE A 154 11.57 -2.72 3.93
C ILE A 154 10.59 -3.89 3.80
N ARG A 155 10.74 -4.75 2.78
CA ARG A 155 9.85 -5.90 2.58
C ARG A 155 9.93 -6.89 3.74
N PHE A 156 11.10 -7.46 4.03
CA PHE A 156 11.20 -8.58 4.97
C PHE A 156 10.99 -8.16 6.42
N TYR A 157 11.49 -6.98 6.82
CA TYR A 157 11.20 -6.44 8.13
C TYR A 157 9.74 -5.99 8.24
N GLY A 158 9.16 -5.42 7.18
CA GLY A 158 7.75 -5.06 7.14
C GLY A 158 6.82 -6.25 7.31
N VAL A 159 7.04 -7.33 6.56
CA VAL A 159 6.29 -8.59 6.69
C VAL A 159 6.48 -9.20 8.09
N THR A 160 7.71 -9.24 8.58
CA THR A 160 8.00 -9.76 9.93
C THR A 160 7.31 -8.95 11.02
N ALA A 161 7.37 -7.62 10.94
CA ALA A 161 6.67 -6.72 11.85
C ALA A 161 5.16 -6.96 11.80
N ALA A 162 4.57 -7.07 10.61
CA ALA A 162 3.15 -7.34 10.42
C ALA A 162 2.72 -8.67 11.05
N LEU A 163 3.55 -9.72 10.99
CA LEU A 163 3.29 -11.01 11.62
C LEU A 163 3.44 -10.98 13.14
N MET A 164 4.31 -10.11 13.65
CA MET A 164 4.46 -9.89 15.09
C MET A 164 3.32 -9.07 15.69
N VAL A 165 2.64 -8.25 14.89
CA VAL A 165 1.49 -7.44 15.32
C VAL A 165 0.37 -8.35 15.82
N ASN A 166 0.03 -8.22 17.10
CA ASN A 166 -1.14 -8.87 17.66
C ASN A 166 -2.40 -8.14 17.20
N ILE A 167 -2.95 -8.55 16.05
CA ILE A 167 -4.13 -7.91 15.43
C ILE A 167 -5.29 -7.72 16.41
N ARG A 168 -5.50 -8.66 17.35
CA ARG A 168 -6.53 -8.55 18.39
C ARG A 168 -6.29 -7.34 19.30
N LEU A 169 -5.06 -7.09 19.73
CA LEU A 169 -4.76 -5.90 20.55
C LEU A 169 -5.00 -4.60 19.79
N TRP A 170 -4.65 -4.55 18.50
CA TRP A 170 -4.80 -3.34 17.70
C TRP A 170 -6.27 -3.04 17.34
N LEU A 171 -7.07 -4.08 17.09
CA LEU A 171 -8.50 -3.92 16.82
C LEU A 171 -9.33 -3.62 18.08
N PHE A 172 -9.02 -4.24 19.23
CA PHE A 172 -9.86 -4.12 20.43
C PHE A 172 -9.39 -3.09 21.45
N GLN A 173 -8.10 -2.72 21.49
CA GLN A 173 -7.64 -1.69 22.42
C GLN A 173 -7.97 -0.28 21.88
N PRO A 174 -8.72 0.56 22.63
CA PRO A 174 -9.20 1.85 22.14
C PRO A 174 -8.05 2.80 21.77
N LEU A 175 -6.95 2.80 22.54
CA LEU A 175 -5.76 3.60 22.26
C LEU A 175 -5.19 3.32 20.86
N ARG A 176 -4.88 2.05 20.58
CA ARG A 176 -4.25 1.64 19.31
C ARG A 176 -5.19 1.85 18.13
N ARG A 177 -6.46 1.49 18.29
CA ARG A 177 -7.47 1.67 17.25
C ARG A 177 -7.69 3.15 16.90
N GLY A 178 -7.81 4.02 17.91
CA GLY A 178 -7.97 5.46 17.67
C GLY A 178 -6.74 6.06 16.96
N ILE A 179 -5.53 5.65 17.35
CA ILE A 179 -4.29 6.02 16.65
C ILE A 179 -4.31 5.53 15.20
N MET A 180 -4.71 4.29 14.93
CA MET A 180 -4.80 3.76 13.56
C MET A 180 -5.76 4.56 12.69
N ILE A 181 -6.93 4.95 13.23
CA ILE A 181 -7.90 5.76 12.49
C ILE A 181 -7.33 7.15 12.19
N SER A 182 -6.68 7.80 13.17
CA SER A 182 -6.06 9.11 12.98
C SER A 182 -4.92 9.05 11.97
N LEU A 183 -4.02 8.07 12.06
CA LEU A 183 -2.92 7.89 11.11
C LEU A 183 -3.41 7.51 9.72
N GLY A 184 -4.44 6.65 9.63
CA GLY A 184 -5.07 6.30 8.36
C GLY A 184 -5.70 7.52 7.69
N SER A 185 -6.38 8.38 8.47
CA SER A 185 -6.97 9.62 7.97
C SER A 185 -5.91 10.62 7.52
N LEU A 186 -4.81 10.77 8.26
CA LEU A 186 -3.66 11.57 7.84
C LEU A 186 -3.02 11.02 6.56
N GLY A 187 -2.92 9.70 6.42
CA GLY A 187 -2.40 9.06 5.22
C GLY A 187 -3.25 9.36 3.98
N VAL A 188 -4.58 9.32 4.10
CA VAL A 188 -5.48 9.70 3.00
C VAL A 188 -5.33 11.17 2.65
N LEU A 189 -5.29 12.07 3.65
CA LEU A 189 -5.08 13.50 3.41
C LEU A 189 -3.73 13.77 2.73
N ALA A 190 -2.65 13.12 3.21
CA ALA A 190 -1.33 13.24 2.60
C ALA A 190 -1.32 12.75 1.14
N ALA A 191 -2.01 11.64 0.83
CA ALA A 191 -2.14 11.17 -0.54
C ALA A 191 -2.86 12.19 -1.42
N VAL A 192 -4.00 12.73 -0.96
CA VAL A 192 -4.79 13.71 -1.71
C VAL A 192 -4.03 15.02 -1.93
N PHE A 193 -3.34 15.54 -0.90
CA PHE A 193 -2.46 16.70 -1.06
C PHE A 193 -1.26 16.40 -1.97
N GLY A 194 -0.76 15.17 -1.99
CA GLY A 194 0.23 14.72 -2.96
C GLY A 194 -0.31 14.80 -4.40
N PHE A 195 -1.53 14.33 -4.65
CA PHE A 195 -2.17 14.46 -5.96
C PHE A 195 -2.39 15.93 -6.35
N GLU A 196 -2.76 16.78 -5.40
CA GLU A 196 -3.00 18.21 -5.65
C GLU A 196 -1.70 18.97 -5.94
N TYR A 197 -0.70 18.88 -5.06
CA TYR A 197 0.50 19.73 -5.14
C TYR A 197 1.68 19.11 -5.89
N LEU A 198 1.80 17.77 -5.94
CA LEU A 198 2.91 17.12 -6.65
C LEU A 198 2.53 16.72 -8.06
N ILE A 199 1.27 16.32 -8.28
CA ILE A 199 0.78 15.87 -9.59
C ILE A 199 -0.01 16.99 -10.30
N GLY A 200 -0.49 18.01 -9.57
CA GLY A 200 -1.22 19.13 -10.15
C GLY A 200 -2.70 18.85 -10.43
N LEU A 201 -3.29 17.83 -9.77
CA LEU A 201 -4.70 17.50 -9.93
C LEU A 201 -5.56 18.38 -9.02
N ALA A 202 -6.12 19.47 -9.59
CA ALA A 202 -7.02 20.36 -8.86
C ALA A 202 -8.27 19.60 -8.36
N PRO A 203 -8.72 19.84 -7.11
CA PRO A 203 -9.90 19.18 -6.57
C PRO A 203 -11.20 19.84 -7.03
N CYS A 204 -12.21 19.03 -7.32
CA CYS A 204 -13.57 19.51 -7.53
C CYS A 204 -14.28 19.81 -6.18
N PRO A 205 -15.40 20.55 -6.18
CA PRO A 205 -16.18 20.81 -4.97
C PRO A 205 -16.58 19.54 -4.18
N LEU A 206 -16.94 18.46 -4.87
CA LEU A 206 -17.29 17.18 -4.22
C LEU A 206 -16.07 16.53 -3.54
N CYS A 207 -14.89 16.58 -4.17
CA CYS A 207 -13.63 16.13 -3.57
C CYS A 207 -13.30 16.90 -2.29
N LEU A 208 -13.51 18.23 -2.28
CA LEU A 208 -13.25 19.04 -1.09
C LEU A 208 -14.17 18.67 0.08
N ASN A 209 -15.45 18.44 -0.19
CA ASN A 209 -16.40 18.01 0.83
C ASN A 209 -16.02 16.64 1.43
N GLN A 210 -15.49 15.72 0.62
CA GLN A 210 -15.04 14.41 1.09
C GLN A 210 -13.87 14.50 2.08
N ARG A 211 -13.07 15.57 2.04
CA ARG A 211 -11.94 15.77 2.97
C ARG A 211 -12.39 16.06 4.40
N ILE A 212 -13.58 16.66 4.56
CA ILE A 212 -14.13 17.05 5.87
C ILE A 212 -14.19 15.85 6.82
N ALA A 213 -14.58 14.68 6.30
CA ALA A 213 -14.61 13.45 7.09
C ALA A 213 -13.26 13.12 7.73
N PHE A 214 -12.15 13.26 6.98
CA PHE A 214 -10.81 12.98 7.48
C PHE A 214 -10.30 14.09 8.41
N TYR A 215 -10.61 15.36 8.14
CA TYR A 215 -10.28 16.47 9.05
C TYR A 215 -10.93 16.29 10.43
N LEU A 216 -12.17 15.83 10.47
CA LEU A 216 -12.86 15.52 11.72
C LEU A 216 -12.34 14.24 12.37
N ALA A 217 -11.99 13.23 11.56
CA ALA A 217 -11.58 11.93 12.06
C ALA A 217 -10.24 11.96 12.79
N VAL A 218 -9.29 12.81 12.38
CA VAL A 218 -7.97 12.92 13.06
C VAL A 218 -8.11 13.28 14.54
N PRO A 219 -8.71 14.43 14.93
CA PRO A 219 -8.85 14.79 16.34
C PRO A 219 -9.84 13.87 17.09
N LEU A 220 -10.92 13.41 16.45
CA LEU A 220 -11.87 12.48 17.09
C LEU A 220 -11.25 11.10 17.36
N GLY A 221 -10.40 10.61 16.46
CA GLY A 221 -9.64 9.36 16.64
C GLY A 221 -8.65 9.46 17.80
N LEU A 222 -7.93 10.58 17.93
CA LEU A 222 -7.04 10.84 19.06
C LEU A 222 -7.82 10.97 20.37
N LEU A 223 -8.96 11.66 20.36
CA LEU A 223 -9.84 11.73 21.52
C LEU A 223 -10.31 10.34 21.95
N ALA A 224 -10.75 9.51 21.00
CA ALA A 224 -11.18 8.14 21.26
C ALA A 224 -10.03 7.28 21.83
N ALA A 225 -8.81 7.50 21.35
CA ALA A 225 -7.60 6.82 21.80
C ALA A 225 -7.23 7.18 23.24
N LEU A 226 -7.16 8.48 23.55
CA LEU A 226 -6.69 9.01 24.83
C LEU A 226 -7.70 8.81 25.97
N THR A 227 -8.99 8.81 25.64
CA THR A 227 -10.06 8.65 26.64
C THR A 227 -10.37 7.18 26.96
N GLY A 228 -9.85 6.23 26.19
CA GLY A 228 -10.19 4.81 26.27
C GLY A 228 -10.04 4.19 27.68
N SER A 229 -8.97 4.55 28.41
CA SER A 229 -8.71 4.01 29.74
C SER A 229 -9.41 4.77 30.87
N LYS A 230 -9.61 6.09 30.72
CA LYS A 230 -10.14 6.96 31.80
C LYS A 230 -11.65 7.20 31.70
N LYS A 231 -12.19 7.26 30.48
CA LYS A 231 -13.59 7.57 30.16
C LYS A 231 -14.09 6.67 29.02
N PRO A 232 -14.36 5.37 29.29
CA PRO A 232 -14.70 4.41 28.25
C PRO A 232 -16.02 4.71 27.52
N SER A 233 -16.96 5.38 28.17
CA SER A 233 -18.20 5.86 27.55
C SER A 233 -17.92 6.90 26.47
N LEU A 234 -17.12 7.92 26.79
CA LEU A 234 -16.70 8.96 25.85
C LEU A 234 -15.93 8.36 24.66
N SER A 235 -14.99 7.45 24.92
CA SER A 235 -14.26 6.73 23.86
C SER A 235 -15.22 5.97 22.93
N THR A 236 -16.22 5.27 23.49
CA THR A 236 -17.22 4.54 22.72
C THR A 236 -18.08 5.48 21.86
N ILE A 237 -18.52 6.62 22.43
CA ILE A 237 -19.27 7.65 21.70
C ILE A 237 -18.43 8.21 20.55
N SER A 238 -17.16 8.52 20.78
CA SER A 238 -16.25 8.98 19.72
C SER A 238 -16.13 7.95 18.59
N PHE A 239 -16.01 6.66 18.90
CA PHE A 239 -15.99 5.61 17.87
C PHE A 239 -17.34 5.46 17.14
N MET A 240 -18.47 5.64 17.81
CA MET A 240 -19.80 5.66 17.14
C MET A 240 -19.91 6.83 16.16
N ILE A 241 -19.51 8.04 16.58
CA ILE A 241 -19.49 9.23 15.74
C ILE A 241 -18.57 9.02 14.53
N LEU A 242 -17.35 8.52 14.75
CA LEU A 242 -16.41 8.20 13.67
C LEU A 242 -17.01 7.20 12.67
N THR A 243 -17.70 6.16 13.17
CA THR A 243 -18.37 5.17 12.32
C THR A 243 -19.41 5.84 11.42
N LEU A 244 -20.25 6.73 11.98
CA LEU A 244 -21.26 7.46 11.22
C LEU A 244 -20.65 8.42 10.19
N ILE A 245 -19.62 9.18 10.58
CA ILE A 245 -18.89 10.09 9.67
C ILE A 245 -18.35 9.32 8.47
N PHE A 246 -17.68 8.19 8.71
CA PHE A 246 -17.09 7.41 7.62
C PHE A 246 -18.12 6.65 6.78
N LEU A 247 -19.22 6.18 7.35
CA LEU A 247 -20.33 5.62 6.56
C LEU A 247 -20.97 6.68 5.66
N ALA A 248 -21.19 7.89 6.18
CA ALA A 248 -21.68 9.01 5.38
C ALA A 248 -20.70 9.39 4.27
N ASN A 249 -19.39 9.48 4.58
CA ASN A 249 -18.37 9.78 3.58
C ASN A 249 -18.21 8.66 2.54
N SER A 250 -18.39 7.40 2.94
CA SER A 250 -18.42 6.27 2.01
C SER A 250 -19.61 6.39 1.05
N ALA A 251 -20.81 6.67 1.56
CA ALA A 251 -21.98 6.89 0.71
C ALA A 251 -21.78 8.09 -0.24
N TYR A 252 -21.20 9.18 0.26
CA TYR A 252 -20.89 10.38 -0.53
C TYR A 252 -19.82 10.11 -1.60
N GLY A 253 -18.80 9.30 -1.29
CA GLY A 253 -17.81 8.80 -2.24
C GLY A 253 -18.42 7.91 -3.31
N GLY A 254 -19.34 7.01 -2.94
CA GLY A 254 -20.07 6.16 -3.88
C GLY A 254 -20.97 6.95 -4.83
N TYR A 255 -21.67 7.97 -4.31
CA TYR A 255 -22.44 8.90 -5.13
C TYR A 255 -21.54 9.66 -6.11
N HIS A 256 -20.42 10.22 -5.64
CA HIS A 256 -19.47 10.92 -6.51
C HIS A 256 -18.90 10.01 -7.61
N ALA A 257 -18.46 8.81 -7.24
CA ALA A 257 -18.00 7.82 -8.20
C ALA A 257 -19.10 7.49 -9.23
N GLY A 258 -20.36 7.31 -8.83
CA GLY A 258 -21.40 7.05 -9.82
C GLY A 258 -21.77 8.23 -10.71
N ILE A 259 -21.56 9.49 -10.27
CA ILE A 259 -21.65 10.65 -11.17
C ILE A 259 -20.55 10.54 -12.24
N GLU A 260 -19.31 10.22 -11.85
CA GLU A 260 -18.18 10.06 -12.78
C GLU A 260 -18.36 8.86 -13.74
N TRP A 261 -19.25 7.93 -13.43
CA TRP A 261 -19.64 6.81 -14.30
C TRP A 261 -20.94 7.08 -15.08
N GLY A 262 -21.57 8.23 -14.87
CA GLY A 262 -22.80 8.64 -15.55
C GLY A 262 -24.07 7.96 -15.03
N TYR A 263 -24.04 7.31 -13.87
CA TYR A 263 -25.24 6.71 -13.25
C TYR A 263 -26.17 7.75 -12.62
N TRP A 264 -25.62 8.87 -12.16
CA TRP A 264 -26.36 9.94 -11.49
C TRP A 264 -25.94 11.31 -11.98
N HIS A 265 -26.84 12.28 -11.85
CA HIS A 265 -26.51 13.68 -12.11
C HIS A 265 -25.76 14.29 -10.92
N GLY A 266 -24.75 15.10 -11.23
CA GLY A 266 -24.01 15.89 -10.25
C GLY A 266 -24.89 16.97 -9.60
N PRO A 267 -24.54 17.42 -8.38
CA PRO A 267 -25.27 18.50 -7.72
C PRO A 267 -25.04 19.83 -8.44
N ALA A 268 -25.96 20.78 -8.23
CA ALA A 268 -25.90 22.11 -8.83
C ALA A 268 -24.57 22.83 -8.56
N SER A 269 -23.95 22.61 -7.40
CA SER A 269 -22.63 23.15 -7.04
C SER A 269 -21.49 22.70 -7.95
N CYS A 270 -21.67 21.63 -8.72
CA CYS A 270 -20.72 21.14 -9.72
C CYS A 270 -21.15 21.44 -11.17
N ALA A 271 -22.36 21.96 -11.36
CA ALA A 271 -22.88 22.37 -12.67
C ALA A 271 -22.48 23.82 -13.01
N VAL A 272 -21.81 24.53 -12.10
CA VAL A 272 -21.51 25.96 -12.22
C VAL A 272 -20.24 26.18 -13.06
N ASN A 273 -20.38 26.01 -14.38
CA ASN A 273 -19.60 26.77 -15.36
C ASN A 273 -20.24 28.14 -15.67
N ALA A 274 -21.34 28.48 -15.00
CA ALA A 274 -21.96 29.79 -15.09
C ALA A 274 -21.65 30.58 -13.82
N MET A 275 -20.43 31.10 -13.72
CA MET A 275 -20.28 32.36 -13.02
C MET A 275 -21.15 33.36 -13.79
N GLU A 276 -22.20 33.86 -13.15
CA GLU A 276 -22.91 35.03 -13.66
C GLU A 276 -21.95 36.20 -13.50
N VAL A 277 -21.10 36.39 -14.52
CA VAL A 277 -20.09 37.45 -14.54
C VAL A 277 -20.84 38.77 -14.65
N THR A 278 -20.91 39.50 -13.54
CA THR A 278 -21.65 40.78 -13.52
C THR A 278 -20.74 41.96 -13.87
N ASN A 279 -19.41 41.79 -13.79
CA ASN A 279 -18.44 42.83 -14.10
C ASN A 279 -17.08 42.27 -14.61
N ILE A 280 -16.25 43.15 -15.19
CA ILE A 280 -14.98 42.80 -15.82
C ILE A 280 -13.92 42.37 -14.79
N GLU A 281 -13.96 42.89 -13.55
CA GLU A 281 -13.03 42.48 -12.48
C GLU A 281 -13.29 41.03 -12.04
N GLU A 282 -14.55 40.61 -11.92
CA GLU A 282 -14.95 39.21 -11.66
C GLU A 282 -14.56 38.28 -12.82
N LEU A 283 -14.59 38.78 -14.06
CA LEU A 283 -14.12 38.03 -15.23
C LEU A 283 -12.60 37.83 -15.20
N ILE A 284 -11.84 38.89 -14.91
CA ILE A 284 -10.38 38.83 -14.79
C ILE A 284 -9.99 37.87 -13.66
N LEU A 285 -10.65 37.97 -12.50
CA LEU A 285 -10.44 37.07 -11.37
C LEU A 285 -10.81 35.61 -11.71
N SER A 286 -11.84 35.37 -12.51
CA SER A 286 -12.22 34.03 -12.99
C SER A 286 -11.20 33.44 -13.97
N LEU A 287 -10.63 34.29 -14.84
CA LEU A 287 -9.58 33.91 -15.78
C LEU A 287 -8.24 33.67 -15.09
N GLU A 288 -7.91 34.43 -14.04
CA GLU A 288 -6.68 34.26 -13.25
C GLU A 288 -6.72 33.02 -12.34
N ASN A 289 -7.89 32.71 -11.75
CA ASN A 289 -8.03 31.57 -10.83
C ASN A 289 -8.36 30.24 -11.52
N GLY A 290 -8.83 30.28 -12.78
CA GLY A 290 -9.28 29.11 -13.53
C GLY A 290 -10.60 28.55 -13.00
N ALA A 291 -11.46 28.06 -13.89
CA ALA A 291 -12.71 27.41 -13.47
C ALA A 291 -12.39 26.13 -12.66
N PRO A 292 -13.08 25.88 -11.53
CA PRO A 292 -12.89 24.65 -10.78
C PRO A 292 -13.25 23.43 -11.66
N PRO A 293 -12.52 22.31 -11.54
CA PRO A 293 -12.75 21.15 -12.39
C PRO A 293 -14.12 20.52 -12.13
N SER A 294 -14.70 19.96 -13.20
CA SER A 294 -15.99 19.27 -13.16
C SER A 294 -15.98 18.10 -12.17
N CYS A 295 -17.10 17.89 -11.48
CA CYS A 295 -17.29 16.71 -10.61
C CYS A 295 -17.75 15.47 -11.38
N SER A 296 -18.04 15.60 -12.67
CA SER A 296 -18.52 14.49 -13.50
C SER A 296 -17.41 13.80 -14.28
N GLU A 297 -16.22 14.39 -14.32
CA GLU A 297 -15.07 13.82 -15.01
C GLU A 297 -14.02 13.38 -14.00
N ALA A 298 -13.70 12.09 -14.00
CA ALA A 298 -12.65 11.57 -13.14
C ALA A 298 -11.27 12.00 -13.68
N PRO A 299 -10.47 12.78 -12.94
CA PRO A 299 -9.16 13.25 -13.40
C PRO A 299 -8.15 12.11 -13.51
N TRP A 300 -8.38 11.01 -12.77
CA TRP A 300 -7.52 9.86 -12.74
C TRP A 300 -8.29 8.59 -12.37
N ARG A 301 -7.89 7.47 -12.98
CA ARG A 301 -8.41 6.14 -12.68
C ARG A 301 -7.29 5.11 -12.58
N LEU A 302 -7.42 4.18 -11.64
CA LEU A 302 -6.56 3.00 -11.52
C LEU A 302 -7.43 1.77 -11.30
N PHE A 303 -7.18 0.72 -12.08
CA PHE A 303 -8.01 -0.49 -12.12
C PHE A 303 -9.52 -0.20 -12.29
N GLY A 304 -9.85 0.86 -13.04
CA GLY A 304 -11.23 1.30 -13.28
C GLY A 304 -11.83 2.20 -12.19
N LEU A 305 -11.21 2.28 -11.00
CA LEU A 305 -11.68 3.12 -9.90
C LEU A 305 -11.11 4.53 -9.98
N SER A 306 -11.96 5.53 -9.79
CA SER A 306 -11.57 6.92 -9.64
C SER A 306 -11.06 7.22 -8.23
N LEU A 307 -10.47 8.40 -8.02
CA LEU A 307 -10.10 8.88 -6.68
C LEU A 307 -11.32 8.91 -5.73
N ALA A 308 -12.51 9.27 -6.23
CA ALA A 308 -13.75 9.21 -5.46
C ALA A 308 -14.13 7.77 -5.06
N GLY A 309 -13.96 6.81 -5.96
CA GLY A 309 -14.15 5.39 -5.68
C GLY A 309 -13.16 4.85 -4.64
N TYR A 310 -11.89 5.26 -4.70
CA TYR A 310 -10.91 4.94 -3.66
C TYR A 310 -11.26 5.58 -2.32
N ASN A 311 -11.77 6.82 -2.30
CA ASN A 311 -12.26 7.45 -1.08
C ASN A 311 -13.45 6.68 -0.46
N MET A 312 -14.38 6.18 -1.27
CA MET A 312 -15.47 5.31 -0.80
C MET A 312 -14.90 4.09 -0.06
N LEU A 313 -13.96 3.37 -0.67
CA LEU A 313 -13.38 2.16 -0.10
C LEU A 313 -12.58 2.44 1.17
N ALA A 314 -11.76 3.50 1.18
CA ALA A 314 -10.99 3.92 2.34
C ALA A 314 -11.90 4.30 3.51
N SER A 315 -12.95 5.07 3.24
CA SER A 315 -13.95 5.47 4.23
C SER A 315 -14.69 4.26 4.80
N LEU A 316 -15.10 3.31 3.94
CA LEU A 316 -15.73 2.07 4.40
C LEU A 316 -14.80 1.25 5.32
N GLY A 317 -13.52 1.12 4.95
CA GLY A 317 -12.52 0.44 5.77
C GLY A 317 -12.34 1.08 7.15
N LEU A 318 -12.29 2.41 7.21
CA LEU A 318 -12.19 3.15 8.47
C LEU A 318 -13.47 3.08 9.31
N ALA A 319 -14.65 3.07 8.67
CA ALA A 319 -15.93 2.84 9.34
C ALA A 319 -15.97 1.47 10.02
N LEU A 320 -15.55 0.43 9.30
CA LEU A 320 -15.46 -0.93 9.85
C LEU A 320 -14.46 -0.98 11.02
N LEU A 321 -13.28 -0.37 10.88
CA LEU A 321 -12.30 -0.32 11.96
C LEU A 321 -12.84 0.40 13.22
N ALA A 322 -13.57 1.50 13.04
CA ALA A 322 -14.19 2.24 14.14
C ALA A 322 -15.30 1.41 14.83
N GLY A 323 -16.20 0.81 14.04
CA GLY A 323 -17.39 0.11 14.52
C GLY A 323 -17.17 -1.33 15.01
N PHE A 324 -16.08 -1.99 14.59
CA PHE A 324 -15.89 -3.43 14.76
C PHE A 324 -16.02 -3.91 16.22
N PRO A 325 -15.35 -3.31 17.22
CA PRO A 325 -15.54 -3.69 18.62
C PRO A 325 -16.92 -3.38 19.19
N ILE A 326 -17.62 -2.35 18.70
CA ILE A 326 -18.97 -2.00 19.20
C ILE A 326 -19.96 -3.13 18.87
N LEU A 327 -19.83 -3.71 17.68
CA LEU A 327 -20.65 -4.84 17.23
C LEU A 327 -20.31 -6.15 17.96
N TYR A 328 -19.05 -6.34 18.37
CA TYR A 328 -18.55 -7.60 18.93
C TYR A 328 -18.44 -7.65 20.46
N ARG A 329 -18.56 -6.51 21.17
CA ARG A 329 -18.43 -6.44 22.64
C ARG A 329 -19.57 -7.12 23.42
N ARG A 330 -20.59 -7.64 22.73
CA ARG A 330 -21.82 -8.16 23.37
C ARG A 330 -21.74 -9.63 23.84
N LYS A 331 -20.58 -10.29 23.83
CA LYS A 331 -20.48 -11.74 24.13
C LYS A 331 -19.52 -12.19 25.25
N GLU A 332 -18.85 -11.30 25.98
CA GLU A 332 -17.96 -11.71 27.10
C GLU A 332 -18.36 -11.12 28.46
N THR A 333 -19.64 -10.80 28.66
CA THR A 333 -20.21 -10.49 29.98
C THR A 333 -21.37 -11.42 30.28
N ILE A 334 -21.05 -12.69 30.54
CA ILE A 334 -21.76 -13.62 31.45
C ILE A 334 -20.67 -14.48 32.08
#